data_AF-A0A2N1QYF0-F1
#
_entry.id   AF-A0A2N1QYF0-F1
#
_cell.length_a   1.000
_cell.length_b   1.000
_cell.length_c   1.000
_cell.angle_alpha   90.00
_cell.angle_beta   90.00
_cell.angle_gamma   90.00
#
_symmetry.space_group_name_H-M   'P 1'
#
loop_
_entity.id
_entity.type
_entity.pdbx_description
1 polymer ?
#
loop_
_entity_poly.entity_id
_entity_poly.type
_entity_poly.pdbx_seq_one_letter_code
_entity_poly.pdbx_strand_id
1 'polypeptide(L)'
;YDGPITRVLEDNIHSTKQNSSLILSEASYLYSNTFGYTRFMAHCNANGYPHDRITGGYLTADAAAGKAIPLYVLTSFGGRELRDGLGSSIRGYRGWGYEAARKAEASFELRLVGPGLFGVASLRPMAYVFGDAGWFGGLYDCPDAATGGDKDGWIFSAGAGAAIDILDFAYMGLRAGWKFPIDDPLYATYFGSEKFFWGITFLLHF
;
A
#
# COMPACT_ATOMS: atom_id res chain seq x y z
N TYR A 1 12.74 -22.08 -16.66
CA TYR A 1 13.67 -22.16 -15.50
C TYR A 1 12.81 -22.58 -14.33
N ASP A 2 12.77 -23.88 -14.05
CA ASP A 2 11.87 -24.49 -13.05
C ASP A 2 12.51 -24.42 -11.66
N GLY A 3 12.68 -23.19 -11.18
CA GLY A 3 13.26 -22.90 -9.87
C GLY A 3 12.19 -22.80 -8.76
N PRO A 4 12.61 -22.68 -7.48
CA PRO A 4 11.78 -22.68 -6.25
C PRO A 4 10.69 -21.59 -6.17
N ILE A 5 10.55 -20.77 -7.21
CA ILE A 5 9.56 -19.72 -7.42
C ILE A 5 8.14 -20.31 -7.51
N THR A 6 7.99 -21.51 -8.09
CA THR A 6 6.69 -22.21 -8.22
C THR A 6 6.10 -22.61 -6.86
N ARG A 7 6.93 -23.04 -5.91
CA ARG A 7 6.47 -23.46 -4.56
C ARG A 7 5.93 -22.29 -3.72
N VAL A 8 6.50 -21.09 -3.88
CA VAL A 8 6.08 -19.91 -3.11
C VAL A 8 4.72 -19.40 -3.57
N LEU A 9 4.38 -19.56 -4.85
CA LEU A 9 3.04 -19.27 -5.40
C LEU A 9 2.00 -20.27 -4.88
N GLU A 10 2.35 -21.56 -4.81
CA GLU A 10 1.48 -22.63 -4.28
C GLU A 10 1.21 -22.47 -2.76
N ASP A 11 2.21 -22.02 -1.99
CA ASP A 11 2.10 -21.93 -0.53
C ASP A 11 1.55 -20.59 0.00
N ASN A 12 1.66 -19.47 -0.75
CA ASN A 12 1.24 -18.13 -0.27
C ASN A 12 -0.05 -17.59 -0.90
N ILE A 13 -0.57 -18.19 -1.97
CA ILE A 13 -1.90 -17.86 -2.48
C ILE A 13 -2.92 -18.64 -1.65
N HIS A 14 -3.20 -18.16 -0.44
CA HIS A 14 -4.43 -18.51 0.29
C HIS A 14 -5.62 -17.84 -0.41
N SER A 15 -5.85 -18.15 -1.69
CA SER A 15 -6.99 -17.63 -2.43
C SER A 15 -8.26 -18.35 -1.98
N THR A 16 -9.06 -17.69 -1.15
CA THR A 16 -10.41 -18.16 -0.92
C THR A 16 -11.23 -17.79 -2.17
N LYS A 17 -11.55 -18.79 -2.99
CA LYS A 17 -12.43 -18.63 -4.15
C LYS A 17 -13.81 -18.15 -3.69
N GLN A 18 -14.07 -16.86 -3.79
CA GLN A 18 -15.40 -16.28 -3.60
C GLN A 18 -15.73 -15.41 -4.81
N ASN A 19 -16.75 -15.83 -5.57
CA ASN A 19 -17.53 -14.99 -6.49
C ASN A 19 -16.72 -14.02 -7.37
N SER A 20 -15.76 -14.55 -8.14
CA SER A 20 -15.11 -13.84 -9.26
C SER A 20 -14.07 -12.76 -8.89
N SER A 21 -13.48 -12.81 -7.69
CA SER A 21 -12.35 -11.95 -7.31
C SER A 21 -11.23 -12.75 -6.65
N LEU A 22 -9.98 -12.46 -7.02
CA LEU A 22 -8.81 -13.01 -6.34
C LEU A 22 -8.41 -12.10 -5.18
N ILE A 23 -8.51 -12.60 -3.95
CA ILE A 23 -8.07 -11.88 -2.74
C ILE A 23 -6.63 -12.28 -2.45
N LEU A 24 -5.71 -11.31 -2.53
CA LEU A 24 -4.30 -11.52 -2.22
C LEU A 24 -3.98 -11.07 -0.80
N SER A 25 -3.20 -11.87 -0.08
CA SER A 25 -2.46 -11.39 1.08
C SER A 25 -1.42 -10.35 0.64
N GLU A 26 -0.99 -9.50 1.56
CA GLU A 26 0.01 -8.47 1.29
C GLU A 26 1.27 -9.00 0.60
N ALA A 27 1.81 -10.13 1.06
CA ALA A 27 2.99 -10.75 0.45
C ALA A 27 2.75 -11.11 -1.03
N SER A 28 1.56 -11.64 -1.35
CA SER A 28 1.17 -12.00 -2.70
C SER A 28 0.84 -10.78 -3.57
N TYR A 29 0.37 -9.69 -2.96
CA TYR A 29 0.12 -8.42 -3.64
C TYR A 29 1.41 -7.68 -3.99
N LEU A 30 2.36 -7.60 -3.05
CA LEU A 30 3.71 -7.11 -3.29
C LEU A 30 4.42 -7.97 -4.34
N TYR A 31 4.27 -9.30 -4.29
CA TYR A 31 4.82 -10.21 -5.30
C TYR A 31 4.27 -9.95 -6.71
N SER A 32 2.97 -9.62 -6.85
CA SER A 32 2.38 -9.24 -8.14
C SER A 32 2.99 -7.97 -8.72
N ASN A 33 3.39 -7.04 -7.85
CA ASN A 33 4.16 -5.88 -8.27
C ASN A 33 5.56 -6.35 -8.66
N THR A 34 6.28 -7.07 -7.79
CA THR A 34 7.72 -7.38 -7.92
C THR A 34 8.12 -8.29 -9.11
N PHE A 35 7.27 -9.23 -9.55
CA PHE A 35 7.67 -10.25 -10.54
C PHE A 35 7.01 -10.11 -11.92
N GLY A 36 6.30 -9.01 -12.16
CA GLY A 36 5.63 -8.71 -13.42
C GLY A 36 4.28 -9.43 -13.59
N TYR A 37 3.33 -8.77 -14.25
CA TYR A 37 1.96 -9.27 -14.34
C TYR A 37 1.82 -10.45 -15.31
N THR A 38 2.71 -10.63 -16.29
CA THR A 38 2.61 -11.76 -17.23
C THR A 38 2.73 -13.10 -16.53
N ARG A 39 3.69 -13.25 -15.60
CA ARG A 39 3.88 -14.50 -14.85
C ARG A 39 2.75 -14.78 -13.87
N PHE A 40 2.31 -13.74 -13.16
CA PHE A 40 1.17 -13.83 -12.27
C PHE A 40 -0.10 -14.27 -13.01
N MET A 41 -0.37 -13.69 -14.18
CA MET A 41 -1.53 -14.04 -15.00
C MET A 41 -1.42 -15.43 -15.63
N ALA A 42 -0.22 -15.84 -16.04
CA ALA A 42 0.03 -17.21 -16.51
C ALA A 42 -0.26 -18.24 -15.41
N HIS A 43 0.16 -17.96 -14.16
CA HIS A 43 -0.15 -18.80 -13.02
C HIS A 43 -1.67 -18.83 -12.72
N CYS A 44 -2.35 -17.69 -12.81
CA CYS A 44 -3.80 -17.63 -12.65
C CYS A 44 -4.53 -18.46 -13.72
N ASN A 45 -4.12 -18.35 -14.98
CA ASN A 45 -4.66 -19.14 -16.09
C ASN A 45 -4.44 -20.64 -15.91
N ALA A 46 -3.23 -21.05 -15.50
CA ALA A 46 -2.91 -22.46 -15.27
C ALA A 46 -3.75 -23.11 -14.17
N ASN A 47 -4.20 -22.32 -13.19
CA ASN A 47 -4.97 -22.78 -12.04
C ASN A 47 -6.48 -22.44 -12.11
N GLY A 48 -6.94 -21.87 -13.24
CA GLY A 48 -8.34 -21.51 -13.45
C GLY A 48 -8.84 -20.38 -12.55
N TYR A 49 -7.95 -19.49 -12.09
CA TYR A 49 -8.32 -18.34 -11.27
C TYR A 49 -8.87 -17.19 -12.15
N PRO A 50 -10.00 -16.57 -11.75
CA PRO A 50 -10.41 -15.30 -12.32
C PRO A 50 -9.33 -14.25 -12.01
N HIS A 51 -8.94 -13.48 -13.02
CA HIS A 51 -7.74 -12.64 -12.94
C HIS A 51 -7.91 -11.30 -13.65
N ASP A 52 -9.11 -11.00 -14.13
CA ASP A 52 -9.52 -9.66 -14.58
C ASP A 52 -9.65 -8.69 -13.39
N ARG A 53 -9.81 -9.23 -12.17
CA ARG A 53 -10.01 -8.48 -10.93
C ARG A 53 -9.15 -9.01 -9.81
N ILE A 54 -8.32 -8.14 -9.23
CA ILE A 54 -7.48 -8.43 -8.08
C ILE A 54 -7.90 -7.52 -6.95
N THR A 55 -8.22 -8.10 -5.80
CA THR A 55 -8.53 -7.36 -4.58
C THR A 55 -7.43 -7.64 -3.57
N GLY A 56 -6.91 -6.60 -2.94
CA GLY A 56 -5.89 -6.73 -1.91
C GLY A 56 -6.21 -5.82 -0.73
N GLY A 57 -5.81 -6.26 0.46
CA GLY A 57 -5.84 -5.40 1.63
C GLY A 57 -4.79 -5.81 2.64
N TYR A 58 -4.37 -4.86 3.46
CA TYR A 58 -3.47 -5.09 4.57
C TYR A 58 -3.88 -4.29 5.79
N LEU A 59 -3.48 -4.79 6.97
CA LEU A 59 -3.67 -4.16 8.27
C LEU A 59 -2.40 -4.40 9.08
N THR A 60 -1.87 -3.34 9.67
CA THR A 60 -0.72 -3.40 10.58
C THR A 60 -0.92 -2.47 11.77
N ALA A 61 -0.36 -2.83 12.92
CA ALA A 61 -0.40 -2.01 14.12
C ALA A 61 0.81 -2.28 15.01
N ASP A 62 1.39 -1.20 15.53
CA ASP A 62 2.55 -1.22 16.42
C ASP A 62 2.28 -0.41 17.68
N ALA A 63 2.83 -0.88 18.80
CA ALA A 63 2.82 -0.17 20.06
C ALA A 63 4.18 -0.31 20.75
N ALA A 64 4.77 0.81 21.12
CA ALA A 64 6.00 0.89 21.90
C ALA A 64 5.77 1.75 23.16
N ALA A 65 6.45 1.39 24.25
CA ALA A 65 6.38 2.11 25.53
C ALA A 65 7.77 2.24 26.14
N GLY A 66 7.98 3.29 26.93
CA GLY A 66 9.23 3.55 27.63
C GLY A 66 9.72 4.99 27.43
N LYS A 67 10.66 5.40 28.29
CA LYS A 67 11.21 6.77 28.31
C LYS A 67 12.18 7.06 27.16
N ALA A 68 12.68 6.01 26.50
CA ALA A 68 13.60 6.10 25.39
C ALA A 68 13.16 5.11 24.31
N ILE A 69 12.35 5.59 23.37
CA ILE A 69 11.92 4.82 22.20
C ILE A 69 12.89 5.13 21.06
N PRO A 70 13.56 4.12 20.46
CA PRO A 70 14.45 4.36 19.33
C PRO A 70 13.70 4.97 18.15
N LEU A 71 14.34 5.91 17.44
CA LEU A 71 13.72 6.63 16.32
C LEU A 71 13.16 5.67 15.27
N TYR A 72 13.88 4.61 14.91
CA TYR A 72 13.41 3.66 13.92
C TYR A 72 12.07 3.02 14.30
N VAL A 73 11.76 2.84 15.58
CA VAL A 73 10.45 2.32 16.04
C VAL A 73 9.32 3.32 15.81
N LEU A 74 9.62 4.62 15.86
CA LEU A 74 8.65 5.68 15.59
C LEU A 74 8.39 5.84 14.09
N THR A 75 9.42 5.64 13.26
CA THR A 75 9.40 5.93 11.82
C THR A 75 9.13 4.71 10.93
N SER A 76 8.87 3.54 11.50
CA SER A 76 8.66 2.28 10.76
C SER A 76 7.61 1.42 11.42
N PHE A 77 6.97 0.55 10.63
CA PHE A 77 6.29 -0.61 11.18
C PHE A 77 7.28 -1.77 11.37
N GLY A 78 7.15 -2.47 12.49
CA GLY A 78 7.86 -3.71 12.77
C GLY A 78 7.38 -4.88 11.90
N GLY A 79 8.07 -6.01 12.01
CA GLY A 79 7.79 -7.20 11.22
C GLY A 79 9.04 -8.05 11.02
N ARG A 80 8.96 -9.06 10.14
CA ARG A 80 10.15 -9.84 9.73
C ARG A 80 11.19 -8.95 9.04
N GLU A 81 10.72 -7.88 8.38
CA GLU A 81 11.51 -6.84 7.73
C GLU A 81 10.95 -5.48 8.15
N LEU A 82 11.81 -4.47 8.26
CA LEU A 82 11.41 -3.10 8.57
C LEU A 82 10.59 -2.53 7.41
N ARG A 83 9.45 -1.91 7.74
CA ARG A 83 8.55 -1.32 6.75
C ARG A 83 8.49 0.19 6.88
N ASP A 84 8.05 0.84 5.82
CA ASP A 84 7.80 2.29 5.82
C ASP A 84 6.86 2.69 6.98
N GLY A 85 7.10 3.86 7.56
CA GLY A 85 6.27 4.45 8.60
C GLY A 85 4.95 5.00 8.09
N LEU A 86 4.03 5.29 9.02
CA LEU A 86 2.63 5.62 8.74
C LEU A 86 2.42 6.66 7.63
N GLY A 87 3.12 7.81 7.66
CA GLY A 87 2.96 8.86 6.66
C GLY A 87 3.41 8.48 5.24
N SER A 88 4.29 7.49 5.11
CA SER A 88 4.72 6.95 3.82
C SER A 88 3.74 5.91 3.28
N SER A 89 2.98 5.27 4.17
CA SER A 89 2.08 4.18 3.80
C SER A 89 0.68 4.64 3.40
N ILE A 90 0.16 5.72 4.01
CA ILE A 90 -1.12 6.32 3.60
C ILE A 90 -0.93 7.24 2.39
N ARG A 91 -1.53 6.89 1.24
CA ARG A 91 -1.31 7.64 0.00
C ARG A 91 -1.77 9.10 0.11
N GLY A 92 -0.95 9.99 -0.44
CA GLY A 92 -1.19 11.43 -0.46
C GLY A 92 -0.72 12.16 0.80
N TYR A 93 -0.37 11.44 1.86
CA TYR A 93 0.25 12.01 3.05
C TYR A 93 1.77 12.13 2.88
N ARG A 94 2.40 12.86 3.81
CA ARG A 94 3.81 13.21 3.75
C ARG A 94 4.61 12.03 4.29
N GLY A 95 5.53 11.52 3.48
CA GLY A 95 6.50 10.52 3.93
C GLY A 95 7.26 11.03 5.15
N TRP A 96 7.50 10.14 6.11
CA TRP A 96 8.12 10.45 7.41
C TRP A 96 7.32 11.47 8.25
N GLY A 97 6.06 11.70 7.88
CA GLY A 97 5.09 12.35 8.73
C GLY A 97 4.40 11.34 9.66
N TYR A 98 3.76 11.84 10.71
CA TYR A 98 2.89 11.05 11.60
C TYR A 98 3.63 9.91 12.33
N GLU A 99 4.89 10.15 12.69
CA GLU A 99 5.72 9.21 13.44
C GLU A 99 5.19 9.10 14.88
N ALA A 100 4.97 7.87 15.34
CA ALA A 100 4.27 7.63 16.59
C ALA A 100 4.68 6.31 17.24
N ALA A 101 4.65 6.30 18.58
CA ALA A 101 4.92 5.12 19.38
C ALA A 101 3.78 4.09 19.29
N ARG A 102 2.55 4.56 19.15
CA ARG A 102 1.37 3.74 18.87
C ARG A 102 0.84 4.15 17.51
N LYS A 103 0.70 3.21 16.60
CA LYS A 103 0.27 3.51 15.24
C LYS A 103 -0.39 2.30 14.60
N ALA A 104 -1.33 2.54 13.71
CA ALA A 104 -2.00 1.51 12.96
C ALA A 104 -2.31 2.00 11.55
N GLU A 105 -2.44 1.06 10.63
CA GLU A 105 -2.75 1.34 9.25
C GLU A 105 -3.57 0.19 8.66
N ALA A 106 -4.57 0.55 7.86
CA ALA A 106 -5.29 -0.35 6.98
C ALA A 106 -5.33 0.24 5.57
N SER A 107 -5.18 -0.62 4.56
CA SER A 107 -5.37 -0.22 3.17
C SER A 107 -6.10 -1.30 2.41
N PHE A 108 -6.86 -0.86 1.42
CA PHE A 108 -7.59 -1.70 0.50
C PHE A 108 -7.40 -1.18 -0.92
N GLU A 109 -7.16 -2.10 -1.86
CA GLU A 109 -7.09 -1.78 -3.28
C GLU A 109 -7.85 -2.82 -4.10
N LEU A 110 -8.63 -2.32 -5.07
CA LEU A 110 -9.26 -3.12 -6.12
C LEU A 110 -8.61 -2.74 -7.45
N ARG A 111 -8.03 -3.72 -8.13
CA ARG A 111 -7.38 -3.59 -9.44
C ARG A 111 -8.18 -4.31 -10.51
N LEU A 112 -8.34 -3.65 -11.63
CA LEU A 112 -8.82 -4.21 -12.89
C LEU A 112 -7.65 -4.32 -13.85
N VAL A 113 -7.38 -5.53 -14.33
CA VAL A 113 -6.29 -5.76 -15.29
C VAL A 113 -6.87 -6.03 -16.67
N GLY A 114 -6.50 -5.19 -17.63
CA GLY A 114 -6.94 -5.32 -19.01
C GLY A 114 -6.15 -6.37 -19.79
N PRO A 115 -6.61 -6.68 -21.02
CA PRO A 115 -5.92 -7.59 -21.91
C PRO A 115 -4.57 -7.02 -22.37
N GLY A 116 -3.70 -7.89 -22.88
CA GLY A 116 -2.48 -7.47 -23.57
C GLY A 116 -2.80 -6.58 -24.78
N LEU A 117 -2.11 -5.46 -24.91
CA LEU A 117 -2.28 -4.51 -26.00
C LEU A 117 -1.47 -4.96 -27.22
N PHE A 118 -2.03 -4.78 -28.42
CA PHE A 118 -1.36 -5.07 -29.70
C PHE A 118 -0.84 -6.51 -29.84
N GLY A 119 -1.48 -7.48 -29.16
CA GLY A 119 -1.01 -8.87 -29.14
C GLY A 119 0.22 -9.12 -28.27
N VAL A 120 0.69 -8.11 -27.53
CA VAL A 120 1.83 -8.20 -26.62
C VAL A 120 1.30 -8.45 -25.21
N ALA A 121 1.45 -9.68 -24.72
CA ALA A 121 0.95 -10.08 -23.41
C ALA A 121 1.62 -9.34 -22.24
N SER A 122 2.84 -8.83 -22.44
CA SER A 122 3.61 -8.08 -21.45
C SER A 122 3.39 -6.56 -21.52
N LEU A 123 2.43 -6.10 -22.33
CA LEU A 123 1.99 -4.71 -22.37
C LEU A 123 0.53 -4.66 -21.96
N ARG A 124 0.24 -4.43 -20.67
CA ARG A 124 -1.14 -4.52 -20.14
C ARG A 124 -1.55 -3.24 -19.42
N PRO A 125 -2.75 -2.70 -19.72
CA PRO A 125 -3.29 -1.60 -18.94
C PRO A 125 -3.89 -2.14 -17.65
N MET A 126 -3.83 -1.30 -16.62
CA MET A 126 -4.40 -1.55 -15.32
C MET A 126 -5.13 -0.29 -14.87
N ALA A 127 -6.26 -0.47 -14.20
CA ALA A 127 -6.90 0.57 -13.42
C ALA A 127 -7.10 0.08 -12.00
N TYR A 128 -7.09 0.96 -11.02
CA TYR A 128 -7.33 0.59 -9.64
C TYR A 128 -8.00 1.70 -8.87
N VAL A 129 -8.74 1.32 -7.83
CA VAL A 129 -9.29 2.21 -6.81
C VAL A 129 -8.77 1.78 -5.45
N PHE A 130 -8.57 2.74 -4.56
CA PHE A 130 -8.02 2.47 -3.25
C PHE A 130 -8.67 3.28 -2.14
N GLY A 131 -8.54 2.77 -0.92
CA GLY A 131 -8.85 3.46 0.31
C GLY A 131 -7.83 3.11 1.38
N ASP A 132 -7.28 4.12 2.04
CA ASP A 132 -6.28 4.00 3.10
C ASP A 132 -6.80 4.67 4.37
N ALA A 133 -6.51 4.06 5.51
CA ALA A 133 -6.80 4.57 6.84
C ALA A 133 -5.57 4.37 7.72
N GLY A 134 -5.23 5.39 8.49
CA GLY A 134 -4.13 5.38 9.44
C GLY A 134 -4.57 5.98 10.75
N TRP A 135 -4.01 5.49 11.84
CA TRP A 135 -4.13 6.08 13.16
C TRP A 135 -2.75 6.26 13.76
N PHE A 136 -2.52 7.40 14.38
CA PHE A 136 -1.32 7.67 15.16
C PHE A 136 -1.73 8.08 16.57
N GLY A 137 -1.05 7.50 17.53
CA GLY A 137 -1.16 7.86 18.93
C GLY A 137 -0.05 8.82 19.31
N GLY A 138 -0.36 9.64 20.30
CA GLY A 138 0.57 10.56 20.87
C GLY A 138 1.88 9.97 21.42
N LEU A 139 2.91 10.81 21.50
CA LEU A 139 4.25 10.49 22.00
C LEU A 139 4.28 10.51 23.54
N TYR A 140 4.92 9.49 24.12
CA TYR A 140 5.02 9.29 25.56
C TYR A 140 5.69 10.49 26.27
N ASP A 141 5.06 10.99 27.34
CA ASP A 141 5.54 12.11 28.17
C ASP A 141 5.81 13.43 27.42
N CYS A 142 5.12 13.71 26.29
CA CYS A 142 5.20 15.02 25.63
C CYS A 142 4.55 16.12 26.51
N PRO A 143 5.27 17.15 26.96
CA PRO A 143 4.68 18.21 27.78
C PRO A 143 3.75 19.12 26.97
N ASP A 144 2.51 19.24 27.44
CA ASP A 144 1.37 19.75 26.68
C ASP A 144 1.42 21.26 26.32
N ALA A 145 2.32 22.05 26.93
CA ALA A 145 2.14 23.50 27.02
C ALA A 145 2.96 24.38 26.05
N ALA A 146 4.00 23.86 25.38
CA ALA A 146 4.92 24.70 24.56
C ALA A 146 5.05 24.29 23.09
N THR A 147 4.69 23.05 22.73
CA THR A 147 4.90 22.46 21.39
C THR A 147 3.60 22.08 20.67
N GLY A 148 2.44 22.41 21.24
CA GLY A 148 1.13 22.10 20.64
C GLY A 148 0.52 20.77 21.08
N GLY A 149 0.99 20.23 22.20
CA GLY A 149 0.38 19.09 22.89
C GLY A 149 0.69 17.73 22.31
N ASP A 150 0.31 16.70 23.07
CA ASP A 150 0.26 15.34 22.54
C ASP A 150 -0.89 15.23 21.53
N LYS A 151 -0.62 14.67 20.35
CA LYS A 151 -1.60 14.62 19.25
C LYS A 151 -1.79 13.19 18.80
N ASP A 152 -3.01 12.72 18.93
CA ASP A 152 -3.50 11.52 18.28
C ASP A 152 -4.53 11.86 17.21
N GLY A 153 -4.73 10.96 16.27
CA GLY A 153 -5.68 11.22 15.20
C GLY A 153 -5.73 10.14 14.15
N TRP A 154 -6.72 10.30 13.28
CA TRP A 154 -6.97 9.46 12.13
C TRP A 154 -6.69 10.21 10.84
N ILE A 155 -5.96 9.54 9.95
CA ILE A 155 -5.70 9.99 8.60
C ILE A 155 -6.36 9.03 7.60
N PHE A 156 -6.97 9.58 6.57
CA PHE A 156 -7.66 8.80 5.56
C PHE A 156 -7.34 9.33 4.17
N SER A 157 -7.26 8.43 3.19
CA SER A 157 -7.21 8.78 1.79
C SER A 157 -8.04 7.81 0.95
N ALA A 158 -8.53 8.27 -0.19
CA ALA A 158 -9.07 7.40 -1.21
C ALA A 158 -8.79 7.99 -2.58
N GLY A 159 -8.72 7.13 -3.59
CA GLY A 159 -8.42 7.58 -4.94
C GLY A 159 -8.44 6.46 -5.95
N ALA A 160 -7.93 6.78 -7.12
CA ALA A 160 -7.82 5.86 -8.23
C ALA A 160 -6.52 6.08 -8.99
N GLY A 161 -6.13 5.08 -9.75
CA GLY A 161 -5.01 5.19 -10.66
C GLY A 161 -5.20 4.33 -11.89
N ALA A 162 -4.40 4.65 -12.90
CA ALA A 162 -4.23 3.83 -14.07
C ALA A 162 -2.74 3.60 -14.29
N ALA A 163 -2.39 2.43 -14.78
CA ALA A 163 -1.01 2.08 -15.07
C ALA A 163 -0.90 1.20 -16.30
N ILE A 164 0.31 1.10 -16.80
CA ILE A 164 0.68 0.19 -17.85
C ILE A 164 1.90 -0.60 -17.39
N ASP A 165 1.77 -1.92 -17.44
CA ASP A 165 2.89 -2.84 -17.34
C ASP A 165 3.62 -2.84 -18.68
N ILE A 166 4.93 -2.63 -18.66
CA ILE A 166 5.80 -2.51 -19.82
C ILE A 166 6.84 -3.63 -19.75
N LEU A 167 6.60 -4.65 -20.58
CA LEU A 167 7.54 -5.74 -20.86
C LEU A 167 8.00 -6.50 -19.59
N ASP A 168 7.13 -6.56 -18.57
CA ASP A 168 7.36 -7.20 -17.26
C ASP A 168 8.53 -6.63 -16.42
N PHE A 169 9.19 -5.57 -16.87
CA PHE A 169 10.32 -4.97 -16.16
C PHE A 169 10.05 -3.55 -15.69
N ALA A 170 9.07 -2.86 -16.28
CA ALA A 170 8.75 -1.48 -15.91
C ALA A 170 7.25 -1.31 -15.71
N TYR A 171 6.90 -0.65 -14.62
CA TYR A 171 5.54 -0.25 -14.32
C TYR A 171 5.47 1.28 -14.34
N MET A 172 4.61 1.83 -15.19
CA MET A 172 4.34 3.25 -15.24
C MET A 172 2.89 3.52 -14.91
N GLY A 173 2.64 4.37 -13.91
CA GLY A 173 1.30 4.67 -13.44
C GLY A 173 1.07 6.14 -13.17
N LEU A 174 -0.20 6.54 -13.26
CA LEU A 174 -0.73 7.81 -12.80
C LEU A 174 -1.76 7.51 -11.71
N ARG A 175 -1.72 8.28 -10.63
CA ARG A 175 -2.72 8.19 -9.56
C ARG A 175 -3.16 9.55 -9.10
N ALA A 176 -4.40 9.64 -8.66
CA ALA A 176 -4.96 10.83 -8.03
C ALA A 176 -5.94 10.42 -6.93
N GLY A 177 -6.11 11.29 -5.94
CA GLY A 177 -7.00 11.01 -4.83
C GLY A 177 -7.25 12.22 -3.95
N TRP A 178 -8.01 11.99 -2.90
CA TRP A 178 -8.32 12.97 -1.87
C TRP A 178 -7.94 12.45 -0.49
N LYS A 179 -7.42 13.36 0.32
CA LYS A 179 -7.24 13.19 1.77
C LYS A 179 -8.53 13.58 2.48
N PHE A 180 -8.92 12.81 3.49
CA PHE A 180 -10.06 13.09 4.35
C PHE A 180 -9.57 13.33 5.79
N PRO A 181 -9.15 14.56 6.13
CA PRO A 181 -8.68 14.90 7.47
C PRO A 181 -9.87 15.13 8.41
N ILE A 182 -10.53 14.04 8.80
CA ILE A 182 -11.68 14.09 9.70
C ILE A 182 -11.22 14.38 11.13
N ASP A 183 -10.19 13.65 11.56
CA ASP A 183 -9.66 13.72 12.93
C ASP A 183 -8.13 13.77 12.88
N ASP A 184 -7.59 14.69 12.10
CA ASP A 184 -6.15 14.87 11.93
C ASP A 184 -5.72 16.24 12.48
N PRO A 185 -5.24 16.32 13.74
CA PRO A 185 -4.76 17.57 14.36
C PRO A 185 -3.44 18.09 13.78
N LEU A 186 -2.78 17.33 12.89
CA LEU A 186 -1.55 17.72 12.20
C LEU A 186 -1.81 18.21 10.77
N TYR A 187 -3.02 17.99 10.24
CA TYR A 187 -3.33 18.23 8.83
C TYR A 187 -3.00 19.66 8.37
N ALA A 188 -3.50 20.65 9.10
CA ALA A 188 -3.29 22.06 8.75
C ALA A 188 -1.80 22.44 8.75
N THR A 189 -0.99 21.77 9.58
CA THR A 189 0.45 22.01 9.67
C THR A 189 1.18 21.41 8.46
N TYR A 190 0.77 20.23 8.00
CA TYR A 190 1.45 19.54 6.91
C TYR A 190 0.93 19.93 5.52
N PHE A 191 -0.34 20.28 5.38
CA PHE A 191 -1.00 20.45 4.08
C PHE A 191 -1.80 21.75 3.96
N GLY A 192 -1.93 22.54 5.02
CA GLY A 192 -2.85 23.68 5.03
C GLY A 192 -4.27 23.24 4.72
N SER A 193 -4.81 23.68 3.59
CA SER A 193 -6.14 23.29 3.09
C SER A 193 -6.13 22.32 1.90
N GLU A 194 -4.96 21.88 1.43
CA GLU A 194 -4.84 21.08 0.21
C GLU A 194 -5.27 19.62 0.45
N LYS A 195 -6.42 19.22 -0.10
CA LYS A 195 -6.95 17.84 0.02
C LYS A 195 -6.63 16.93 -1.14
N PHE A 196 -6.58 17.49 -2.34
CA PHE A 196 -6.26 16.74 -3.55
C PHE A 196 -4.78 16.33 -3.54
N PHE A 197 -4.48 15.20 -4.18
CA PHE A 197 -3.11 14.82 -4.49
C PHE A 197 -3.10 14.01 -5.78
N TRP A 198 -1.96 14.03 -6.46
CA TRP A 198 -1.72 13.20 -7.62
C TRP A 198 -0.24 12.85 -7.71
N GLY A 199 0.10 11.84 -8.51
CA GLY A 199 1.49 11.47 -8.73
C GLY A 199 1.65 10.52 -9.91
N ILE A 200 2.89 10.44 -10.36
CA ILE A 200 3.34 9.46 -11.35
C ILE A 200 4.18 8.43 -10.59
N THR A 201 3.90 7.15 -10.83
CA THR A 201 4.72 6.05 -10.33
C THR A 201 5.53 5.50 -11.50
N PHE A 202 6.83 5.36 -11.29
CA PHE A 202 7.69 4.61 -12.19
C PHE A 202 8.46 3.60 -11.34
N LEU A 203 8.30 2.32 -11.65
CA LEU A 203 8.91 1.25 -10.89
C LEU A 203 9.60 0.30 -11.87
N LEU A 204 10.88 0.06 -11.62
CA LEU A 204 11.72 -0.84 -12.42
C LEU A 204 12.00 -2.11 -11.61
N HIS A 205 11.83 -3.26 -12.24
CA HIS A 205 12.23 -4.57 -11.74
C HIS A 205 13.49 -5.01 -12.47
N PHE A 206 14.51 -5.43 -11.72
CA PHE A 206 15.76 -5.99 -12.23
C PHE A 206 16.01 -7.37 -11.63
#